data_AF-A5KDR0-F1
#
_entry.id   AF-A5KDR0-F1
#
_cell.length_a   1.000
_cell.length_b   1.000
_cell.length_c   1.000
_cell.angle_alpha   90.00
_cell.angle_beta   90.00
_cell.angle_gamma   90.00
#
_symmetry.space_group_name_H-M   'P 1'
#
loop_
_entity.id
_entity.type
_entity.pdbx_description
1 polymer ?
#
loop_
_entity_poly.entity_id
_entity_poly.type
_entity_poly.pdbx_seq_one_letter_code
_entity_poly.pdbx_strand_id
1 'polypeptide(L)'
;MYNNMEKKLSDHLIALTTKSGFPEEDKKKLWKECNEGIKKEFKEVENYYNRIFKDSENACIIPGLLFNIKLRKYINLWKKVAYRTEKKWSDTFAMRTSKYQTLKSKS
;
A
#
# COMPACT_ATOMS: atom_id res chain seq x y z
N MET A 1 1.62 -6.97 9.47
CA MET A 1 1.40 -7.17 8.01
C MET A 1 1.46 -5.86 7.22
N TYR A 2 0.71 -4.81 7.61
CA TYR A 2 0.78 -3.47 6.98
C TYR A 2 2.22 -2.89 6.99
N ASN A 3 2.86 -2.93 8.16
CA ASN A 3 4.24 -2.46 8.34
C ASN A 3 5.28 -3.22 7.49
N ASN A 4 4.98 -4.46 7.06
CA ASN A 4 5.90 -5.24 6.24
C ASN A 4 5.91 -4.71 4.79
N MET A 5 4.74 -4.36 4.26
CA MET A 5 4.62 -3.78 2.92
C MET A 5 5.26 -2.39 2.87
N GLU A 6 4.97 -1.52 3.83
CA GLU A 6 5.56 -0.18 3.90
C GLU A 6 7.08 -0.25 4.05
N LYS A 7 7.59 -1.17 4.88
CA LYS A 7 9.03 -1.39 5.00
C LYS A 7 9.67 -1.80 3.67
N LYS A 8 9.10 -2.80 2.97
CA LYS A 8 9.60 -3.22 1.66
C LYS A 8 9.60 -2.08 0.64
N LEU A 9 8.55 -1.27 0.61
CA LEU A 9 8.46 -0.11 -0.28
C LEU A 9 9.52 0.94 0.07
N SER A 10 9.74 1.20 1.36
CA SER A 10 10.78 2.11 1.83
C SER A 10 12.17 1.63 1.41
N ASP A 11 12.48 0.36 1.69
CA ASP A 11 13.76 -0.27 1.35
C ASP A 11 14.01 -0.24 -0.16
N HIS A 12 12.96 -0.53 -0.96
CA HIS A 12 13.04 -0.51 -2.42
C HIS A 12 13.25 0.93 -2.96
N LEU A 13 12.55 1.92 -2.41
CA LEU A 13 12.74 3.31 -2.79
C LEU A 13 14.17 3.77 -2.48
N ILE A 14 14.69 3.43 -1.31
CA ILE A 14 16.08 3.74 -0.91
C ILE A 14 17.05 3.10 -1.90
N ALA A 15 16.91 1.80 -2.19
CA ALA A 15 17.80 1.10 -3.12
C ALA A 15 17.84 1.75 -4.52
N LEU A 16 16.67 2.10 -5.08
CA LEU A 16 16.58 2.72 -6.41
C LEU A 16 17.12 4.15 -6.43
N THR A 17 16.83 4.94 -5.40
CA THR A 17 17.23 6.35 -5.33
C THR A 17 18.72 6.51 -5.06
N THR A 18 19.31 5.67 -4.19
CA THR A 18 20.76 5.62 -3.98
C THR A 18 21.50 5.26 -5.26
N LYS A 19 21.03 4.24 -6.01
CA LYS A 19 21.66 3.83 -7.28
C LYS A 19 21.59 4.90 -8.36
N SER A 20 20.54 5.72 -8.36
CA SER A 20 20.33 6.76 -9.38
C SER A 20 20.90 8.13 -9.02
N GLY A 21 21.35 8.32 -7.78
CA GLY A 21 21.68 9.66 -7.26
C GLY A 21 20.47 10.58 -7.29
N PHE A 22 19.27 10.03 -7.04
CA PHE A 22 18.02 10.76 -7.05
C PHE A 22 18.01 11.82 -5.94
N PRO A 23 17.52 13.06 -6.19
CA PRO A 23 17.52 14.11 -5.18
C PRO A 23 16.71 13.72 -3.94
N GLU A 24 17.23 14.02 -2.75
CA GLU A 24 16.59 13.64 -1.48
C GLU A 24 15.22 14.32 -1.30
N GLU A 25 15.06 15.56 -1.75
CA GLU A 25 13.77 16.26 -1.70
C GLU A 25 12.71 15.60 -2.60
N ASP A 26 13.10 15.17 -3.80
CA ASP A 26 12.19 14.45 -4.71
C ASP A 26 11.86 13.06 -4.16
N LYS A 27 12.82 12.38 -3.51
CA LYS A 27 12.58 11.12 -2.82
C LYS A 27 11.59 11.28 -1.67
N LYS A 28 11.72 12.31 -0.83
CA LYS A 28 10.77 12.61 0.25
C LYS A 28 9.37 12.87 -0.31
N LYS A 29 9.27 13.64 -1.39
CA LYS A 29 8.01 13.90 -2.09
C LYS A 29 7.39 12.61 -2.62
N LEU A 30 8.17 11.78 -3.28
CA LEU A 30 7.72 10.49 -3.82
C LEU A 30 7.26 9.53 -2.71
N TRP A 31 7.93 9.54 -1.56
CA TRP A 31 7.50 8.78 -0.38
C TRP A 31 6.19 9.31 0.22
N LYS A 32 6.01 10.63 0.27
CA LYS A 32 4.74 11.24 0.70
C LYS A 32 3.58 10.85 -0.21
N GLU A 33 3.77 10.95 -1.53
CA GLU A 33 2.80 10.50 -2.53
C GLU A 33 2.46 9.01 -2.36
N CYS A 34 3.48 8.18 -2.07
CA CYS A 34 3.31 6.77 -1.75
C CYS A 34 2.36 6.56 -0.56
N ASN A 35 2.65 7.21 0.57
CA ASN A 35 1.84 7.08 1.79
C ASN A 35 0.39 7.53 1.59
N GLU A 36 0.16 8.63 0.86
CA GLU A 36 -1.19 9.09 0.53
C GLU A 36 -1.92 8.09 -0.38
N GLY A 37 -1.21 7.53 -1.37
CA GLY A 37 -1.74 6.48 -2.24
C GLY A 37 -2.11 5.22 -1.46
N ILE A 38 -1.25 4.75 -0.55
CA ILE A 38 -1.53 3.59 0.29
C ILE A 38 -2.82 3.82 1.10
N LYS A 39 -2.93 4.97 1.80
CA LYS A 39 -4.14 5.32 2.57
C LYS A 39 -5.41 5.27 1.71
N LYS A 40 -5.34 5.77 0.47
CA LYS A 40 -6.47 5.76 -0.45
C LYS A 40 -6.91 4.35 -0.84
N GLU A 41 -5.96 3.47 -1.18
CA GLU A 41 -6.25 2.08 -1.55
C GLU A 41 -6.81 1.28 -0.36
N PHE A 42 -6.29 1.51 0.85
CA PHE A 42 -6.73 0.81 2.06
C PHE A 42 -8.08 1.28 2.61
N LYS A 43 -8.62 2.40 2.11
CA LYS A 43 -9.97 2.86 2.46
C LYS A 43 -11.05 1.82 2.14
N GLU A 44 -10.87 1.02 1.08
CA GLU A 44 -11.78 -0.09 0.76
C GLU A 44 -11.80 -1.15 1.88
N VAL A 45 -10.62 -1.48 2.41
CA VAL A 45 -10.45 -2.45 3.48
C VAL A 45 -11.07 -1.95 4.79
N GLU A 46 -10.85 -0.68 5.11
CA GLU A 46 -11.47 0.01 6.24
C GLU A 46 -12.99 0.03 6.13
N ASN A 47 -13.52 0.37 4.94
CA ASN A 47 -14.96 0.34 4.69
C ASN A 47 -15.56 -1.05 4.88
N TYR A 48 -14.85 -2.10 4.43
CA TYR A 48 -15.30 -3.48 4.63
C TYR A 48 -15.29 -3.88 6.11
N TYR A 49 -14.24 -3.51 6.85
CA TYR A 49 -14.16 -3.71 8.29
C TYR A 49 -15.32 -3.04 9.03
N ASN A 50 -15.60 -1.77 8.72
CA ASN A 50 -16.68 -1.02 9.34
C ASN A 50 -18.06 -1.65 9.08
N ARG A 51 -18.26 -2.32 7.94
CA ARG A 51 -19.49 -3.09 7.67
C ARG A 51 -19.59 -4.33 8.56
N ILE A 52 -18.51 -5.08 8.72
CA ILE A 52 -18.49 -6.24 9.63
C ILE A 52 -18.82 -5.80 11.05
N PHE A 53 -18.20 -4.70 11.49
CA PHE A 53 -18.39 -4.15 12.84
C PHE A 53 -19.84 -3.70 13.08
N LYS A 54 -20.43 -2.93 12.15
CA LYS A 54 -21.85 -2.54 12.24
C LYS A 54 -22.79 -3.73 12.23
N ASP A 55 -22.53 -4.73 11.40
CA ASP A 55 -23.33 -5.96 11.38
C ASP A 55 -23.24 -6.71 12.72
N SER A 56 -22.11 -6.58 13.43
CA SER A 56 -21.93 -7.19 14.75
C SER A 56 -22.57 -6.41 15.89
N GLU A 57 -22.55 -5.08 15.87
CA GLU A 57 -23.25 -4.27 16.87
C GLU A 57 -24.76 -4.46 16.80
N ASN A 58 -25.31 -4.62 15.60
CA ASN A 58 -26.75 -4.77 15.39
C ASN A 58 -27.29 -6.20 15.63
N ALA A 59 -26.40 -7.17 15.88
CA ALA A 59 -26.79 -8.57 16.04
C ALA A 59 -26.70 -9.00 17.51
N CYS A 60 -27.83 -9.44 18.08
CA CYS A 60 -27.87 -9.98 19.44
C CYS A 60 -27.00 -11.25 19.57
N ILE A 61 -26.94 -12.07 18.52
CA ILE A 61 -26.02 -13.21 18.37
C ILE A 61 -25.60 -13.32 16.90
N ILE A 62 -24.30 -13.38 16.61
CA ILE A 62 -23.80 -13.76 15.28
C ILE A 62 -23.35 -15.22 15.32
N PRO A 63 -23.88 -16.09 14.44
CA PRO A 63 -23.35 -17.43 14.26
C PRO A 63 -21.86 -17.40 13.90
N GLY A 64 -21.02 -18.12 14.66
CA GLY A 64 -19.57 -18.11 14.48
C GLY A 64 -19.12 -18.46 13.05
N LEU A 65 -19.87 -19.30 12.34
CA LEU A 65 -19.63 -19.61 10.93
C LEU A 65 -19.73 -18.37 10.02
N LEU A 66 -20.78 -17.55 10.21
CA LEU A 66 -20.99 -16.34 9.41
C LEU A 66 -19.91 -15.29 9.70
N PHE A 67 -19.53 -15.15 10.97
CA PHE A 67 -18.42 -14.29 11.37
C PHE A 67 -17.11 -14.72 10.72
N ASN A 68 -16.78 -16.02 10.75
CA ASN A 68 -15.57 -16.56 10.13
C ASN A 68 -15.54 -16.35 8.61
N ILE A 69 -16.69 -16.44 7.92
CA ILE A 69 -16.78 -16.12 6.49
C ILE A 69 -16.45 -14.65 6.23
N LYS A 70 -17.02 -13.73 7.01
CA LYS A 70 -16.74 -12.29 6.90
C LYS A 70 -15.27 -11.98 7.18
N LEU A 71 -14.71 -12.56 8.23
CA LEU A 71 -13.30 -12.40 8.60
C LEU A 71 -12.36 -12.91 7.49
N ARG A 72 -12.66 -14.09 6.90
CA ARG A 72 -11.89 -14.62 5.77
C ARG A 72 -11.93 -13.68 4.56
N LYS A 73 -13.10 -13.14 4.24
CA LYS A 73 -13.25 -12.13 3.16
C LYS A 73 -12.44 -10.87 3.46
N TYR A 74 -12.46 -10.38 4.69
CA TYR A 74 -11.66 -9.22 5.12
C TYR A 74 -10.16 -9.48 4.93
N ILE A 75 -9.65 -10.61 5.42
CA ILE A 75 -8.23 -10.97 5.28
C ILE A 75 -7.83 -11.09 3.81
N ASN A 76 -8.66 -11.70 2.97
CA ASN A 76 -8.39 -11.84 1.54
C ASN A 76 -8.39 -10.48 0.82
N LEU A 77 -9.33 -9.60 1.15
CA LEU A 77 -9.37 -8.23 0.62
C LEU A 77 -8.11 -7.47 1.04
N TRP A 78 -7.75 -7.54 2.31
CA TRP A 78 -6.55 -6.90 2.86
C TRP A 78 -5.28 -7.35 2.10
N LYS A 79 -5.08 -8.67 1.94
CA LYS A 79 -3.93 -9.23 1.20
C LYS A 79 -3.88 -8.78 -0.26
N LYS A 80 -5.04 -8.75 -0.92
CA LYS A 80 -5.18 -8.36 -2.32
C LYS A 80 -4.83 -6.88 -2.53
N VAL A 81 -5.33 -6.00 -1.65
CA VAL A 81 -5.02 -4.57 -1.68
C VAL A 81 -3.53 -4.36 -1.42
N ALA A 82 -2.98 -4.97 -0.36
CA ALA A 82 -1.55 -4.88 -0.04
C ALA A 82 -0.66 -5.25 -1.24
N TYR A 83 -0.91 -6.41 -1.87
CA TYR A 83 -0.14 -6.86 -3.03
C TYR A 83 -0.22 -5.87 -4.21
N ARG A 84 -1.43 -5.39 -4.54
CA ARG A 84 -1.63 -4.44 -5.65
C ARG A 84 -0.94 -3.11 -5.39
N THR A 85 -1.04 -2.61 -4.16
CA THR A 85 -0.42 -1.36 -3.73
C THR A 85 1.11 -1.47 -3.73
N GLU A 86 1.67 -2.56 -3.20
CA GLU A 86 3.11 -2.84 -3.21
C GLU A 86 3.66 -2.86 -4.64
N LYS A 87 2.97 -3.57 -5.54
CA LYS A 87 3.36 -3.66 -6.96
C LYS A 87 3.30 -2.29 -7.65
N LYS A 88 2.17 -1.59 -7.52
CA LYS A 88 1.96 -0.26 -8.14
C LYS A 88 3.04 0.73 -7.75
N TRP A 89 3.38 0.81 -6.46
CA TRP A 89 4.38 1.76 -5.98
C TRP A 89 5.81 1.34 -6.31
N SER A 90 6.11 0.05 -6.29
CA SER A 90 7.40 -0.47 -6.79
C SER A 90 7.62 -0.11 -8.26
N ASP A 91 6.61 -0.32 -9.12
CA ASP A 91 6.67 0.04 -10.54
C ASP A 91 6.81 1.56 -10.73
N THR A 92 6.09 2.34 -9.91
CA THR A 92 6.16 3.81 -9.93
C THR A 92 7.56 4.32 -9.55
N PHE A 93 8.18 3.75 -8.51
CA PHE A 93 9.53 4.12 -8.11
C PHE A 93 10.52 3.84 -9.23
N ALA A 94 10.50 2.63 -9.79
CA ALA A 94 11.39 2.24 -10.88
C ALA A 94 11.25 3.17 -12.11
N MET A 95 10.02 3.48 -12.51
CA MET A 95 9.74 4.40 -13.61
C MET A 95 10.31 5.80 -13.36
N ARG A 96 10.07 6.36 -12.16
CA ARG A 96 10.50 7.72 -11.81
C ARG A 96 12.02 7.83 -11.73
N THR A 97 12.70 6.87 -11.10
CA THR A 97 14.16 6.87 -10.99
C THR A 97 14.82 6.66 -12.35
N SER A 98 14.28 5.77 -13.19
CA SER A 98 14.78 5.56 -14.56
C SER A 98 14.64 6.81 -15.43
N LYS A 99 13.50 7.52 -15.32
CA LYS A 99 13.29 8.78 -16.05
C LYS A 99 14.30 9.83 -15.63
N TYR A 100 14.58 9.96 -14.32
CA TYR A 100 15.59 10.88 -13.81
C TYR A 100 16.99 10.55 -14.34
N GLN A 101 17.41 9.29 -14.30
CA GLN A 101 18.71 8.87 -14.84
C GLN A 101 18.87 9.22 -16.32
N THR A 102 17.81 8.98 -17.11
CA THR A 102 17.81 9.28 -18.56
C THR A 102 17.92 10.78 -18.84
N LEU A 103 17.30 11.61 -18.01
CA LEU A 103 17.42 13.08 -18.12
C LEU A 103 18.80 13.55 -17.70
N LYS A 104 19.34 12.99 -16.60
CA LYS A 104 20.68 13.29 -16.11
C LYS A 104 21.77 12.93 -17.12
N SER A 105 21.64 11.83 -17.85
CA SER A 105 22.62 11.42 -18.87
C SER A 105 22.57 12.24 -20.17
N LYS A 106 21.51 13.02 -20.37
CA LYS A 106 21.32 13.89 -21.54
C LYS A 106 21.67 15.36 -21.27
N SER A 107 21.91 15.71 -20.01
CA SER A 107 22.36 17.02 -19.56
C SER A 107 23.87 17.06 -19.43
#